data_AF-A0A4Q1FFZ3-F1
#
_entry.id   AF-A0A4Q1FFZ3-F1
#
_cell.length_a   1.000
_cell.length_b   1.000
_cell.length_c   1.000
_cell.angle_alpha   90.00
_cell.angle_beta   90.00
_cell.angle_gamma   90.00
#
_symmetry.space_group_name_H-M   'P 1'
#
loop_
_entity.id
_entity.type
_entity.pdbx_description
1 polymer ?
#
loop_
_entity_poly.entity_id
_entity_poly.type
_entity_poly.pdbx_seq_one_letter_code
_entity_poly.pdbx_strand_id
1 'polypeptide(L)'
;MNKIFTLLVLLFVFNISAQSTLQFDKKFVQSEDRWVVFPSDSTGSYNFGFIYIDAQAGLTFDYEGSFKVDERGMFLPNKREKTSSMKYRLQPNNTLVAFIPESKYAELQIPKEPDWLKNYKTGEGSVERLYRWGFMYNGWNECEKALGYLEKAQKINPEYKGLRVELAFSYNCLKQYQKAVDILKIAIKKEPLDAYTNKELIYAETKNGNLQDAENLCRKVFKECPDKTYNSENAYNILQAYYIKKDIKNFNSWLAEANSYLMGNQRFKPLAEQMKKELQQ
;
A
#
# COMPACT_ATOMS: atom_id res chain seq x y z
N MET A 1 8.98 -8.50 72.18
CA MET A 1 9.77 -9.45 71.38
C MET A 1 9.48 -9.20 69.91
N ASN A 2 10.35 -8.44 69.25
CA ASN A 2 10.19 -8.03 67.85
C ASN A 2 10.63 -9.17 66.92
N LYS A 3 9.72 -9.65 66.06
CA LYS A 3 10.08 -10.58 64.97
C LYS A 3 10.48 -9.74 63.76
N ILE A 4 11.76 -9.83 63.40
CA ILE A 4 12.33 -9.24 62.18
C ILE A 4 11.83 -10.07 61.00
N PHE A 5 11.15 -9.42 60.05
CA PHE A 5 10.79 -10.00 58.76
C PHE A 5 11.91 -9.66 57.76
N THR A 6 12.67 -10.67 57.33
CA THR A 6 13.70 -10.50 56.31
C THR A 6 13.04 -10.61 54.93
N LEU A 7 12.90 -9.51 54.21
CA LEU A 7 12.42 -9.47 52.84
C LEU A 7 13.58 -9.79 51.89
N LEU A 8 13.53 -10.96 51.24
CA LEU A 8 14.51 -11.36 50.23
C LEU A 8 14.10 -10.73 48.89
N VAL A 9 14.78 -9.66 48.47
CA VAL A 9 14.60 -9.05 47.16
C VAL A 9 15.39 -9.87 46.13
N LEU A 10 14.68 -10.67 45.34
CA LEU A 10 15.23 -11.34 44.15
C LEU A 10 15.40 -10.29 43.04
N LEU A 11 16.62 -9.78 42.88
CA LEU A 11 17.03 -9.01 41.72
C LEU A 11 17.20 -9.98 40.53
N PHE A 12 16.19 -10.05 39.67
CA PHE A 12 16.34 -10.64 38.34
C PHE A 12 17.21 -9.72 37.49
N VAL A 13 18.50 -10.05 37.38
CA VAL A 13 19.38 -9.44 36.37
C VAL A 13 19.03 -10.10 35.04
N PHE A 14 18.20 -9.44 34.23
CA PHE A 14 18.11 -9.75 32.81
C PHE A 14 19.45 -9.39 32.18
N ASN A 15 20.31 -10.38 31.95
CA ASN A 15 21.36 -10.26 30.97
C ASN A 15 20.69 -10.15 29.61
N ILE A 16 20.36 -8.93 29.18
CA ILE A 16 20.07 -8.64 27.78
C ILE A 16 21.42 -8.71 27.08
N SER A 17 21.87 -9.92 26.75
CA SER A 17 22.76 -10.07 25.61
C SER A 17 21.91 -9.71 24.40
N ALA A 18 22.04 -8.47 23.94
CA ALA A 18 21.45 -8.01 22.68
C ALA A 18 22.18 -8.72 21.54
N GLN A 19 21.94 -10.02 21.38
CA GLN A 19 22.30 -10.75 20.19
C GLN A 19 21.30 -10.26 19.15
N SER A 20 21.75 -9.36 18.27
CA SER A 20 20.94 -8.78 17.21
C SER A 20 20.58 -9.87 16.20
N THR A 21 19.60 -10.70 16.54
CA THR A 21 19.08 -11.74 15.66
C THR A 21 18.38 -11.07 14.48
N LEU A 22 18.68 -11.50 13.26
CA LEU A 22 17.97 -11.06 12.07
C LEU A 22 16.49 -11.46 12.18
N GLN A 23 15.60 -10.46 12.21
CA GLN A 23 14.15 -10.67 12.25
C GLN A 23 13.57 -10.45 10.85
N PHE A 24 13.17 -11.54 10.19
CA PHE A 24 12.58 -11.50 8.85
C PHE A 24 11.09 -11.18 8.93
N ASP A 25 10.77 -9.92 9.22
CA ASP A 25 9.41 -9.45 9.48
C ASP A 25 9.02 -8.20 8.66
N LYS A 26 9.90 -7.74 7.76
CA LYS A 26 9.67 -6.54 6.95
C LYS A 26 9.35 -6.90 5.51
N LYS A 27 8.29 -6.29 4.96
CA LYS A 27 7.99 -6.35 3.52
C LYS A 27 8.84 -5.35 2.76
N PHE A 28 9.09 -5.58 1.47
CA PHE A 28 9.86 -4.64 0.64
C PHE A 28 9.33 -3.20 0.66
N VAL A 29 8.01 -3.02 0.66
CA VAL A 29 7.36 -1.70 0.67
C VAL A 29 7.61 -0.91 1.96
N GLN A 30 7.99 -1.60 3.04
CA GLN A 30 8.38 -1.01 4.33
C GLN A 30 9.88 -0.71 4.41
N SER A 31 10.65 -1.12 3.39
CA SER A 31 12.11 -1.12 3.39
C SER A 31 12.72 0.01 2.54
N GLU A 32 11.96 1.07 2.25
CA GLU A 32 12.51 2.25 1.56
C GLU A 32 13.70 2.83 2.35
N ASP A 33 14.82 3.00 1.63
CA ASP A 33 16.10 3.49 2.14
C ASP A 33 16.67 2.65 3.28
N ARG A 34 16.62 1.32 3.13
CA ARG A 34 17.13 0.38 4.14
C ARG A 34 18.11 -0.62 3.54
N TRP A 35 19.17 -0.88 4.30
CA TRP A 35 19.95 -2.09 4.17
C TRP A 35 19.13 -3.27 4.66
N VAL A 36 18.88 -4.23 3.76
CA VAL A 36 18.08 -5.41 4.03
C VAL A 36 18.86 -6.67 3.73
N VAL A 37 18.46 -7.75 4.39
CA VAL A 37 18.98 -9.08 4.16
C VAL A 37 17.82 -10.06 3.94
N PHE A 38 18.01 -10.97 2.98
CA PHE A 38 17.09 -12.05 2.66
C PHE A 38 17.40 -13.30 3.50
N PRO A 39 16.42 -14.20 3.74
CA PRO A 39 16.67 -15.46 4.42
C PRO A 39 17.83 -16.22 3.77
N SER A 40 18.61 -16.96 4.58
CA SER A 40 19.76 -17.68 4.06
C SER A 40 19.37 -18.77 3.06
N ASP A 41 20.23 -18.99 2.07
CA ASP A 41 20.14 -20.15 1.19
C ASP A 41 20.47 -21.46 1.93
N SER A 42 20.42 -22.58 1.19
CA SER A 42 20.73 -23.92 1.71
C SER A 42 22.18 -24.08 2.20
N THR A 43 23.07 -23.14 1.87
CA THR A 43 24.47 -23.13 2.30
C THR A 43 24.70 -22.26 3.56
N GLY A 44 23.64 -21.63 4.07
CA GLY A 44 23.70 -20.68 5.18
C GLY A 44 24.22 -19.30 4.77
N SER A 45 24.23 -18.99 3.47
CA SER A 45 24.63 -17.67 2.95
C SER A 45 23.44 -16.73 2.86
N TYR A 46 23.59 -15.51 3.35
CA TYR A 46 22.58 -14.46 3.35
C TYR A 46 22.88 -13.43 2.27
N ASN A 47 21.96 -13.22 1.33
CA ASN A 47 22.06 -12.15 0.34
C ASN A 47 21.56 -10.83 0.92
N PHE A 48 22.29 -9.75 0.68
CA PHE A 48 21.93 -8.43 1.20
C PHE A 48 22.20 -7.30 0.21
N GLY A 49 21.60 -6.16 0.49
CA GLY A 49 21.69 -4.98 -0.35
C GLY A 49 20.79 -3.86 0.15
N PHE A 50 20.58 -2.84 -0.67
CA PHE A 50 19.84 -1.64 -0.30
C PHE A 50 18.53 -1.54 -1.08
N ILE A 51 17.40 -1.45 -0.36
CA ILE A 51 16.11 -1.15 -0.99
C ILE A 51 15.91 0.36 -0.99
N TYR A 52 15.57 0.92 -2.16
CA TYR A 52 15.23 2.32 -2.36
C TYR A 52 14.09 2.42 -3.39
N ILE A 53 13.58 3.64 -3.59
CA ILE A 53 12.62 3.89 -4.67
C ILE A 53 13.29 4.70 -5.77
N ASP A 54 13.30 4.12 -6.95
CA ASP A 54 13.62 4.79 -8.20
C ASP A 54 12.34 5.43 -8.76
N ALA A 55 12.37 6.72 -9.11
CA ALA A 55 11.19 7.43 -9.58
C ALA A 55 10.60 6.85 -10.89
N GLN A 56 11.39 6.16 -11.70
CA GLN A 56 10.99 5.53 -12.96
C GLN A 56 10.73 4.03 -12.78
N ALA A 57 11.59 3.33 -12.03
CA ALA A 57 11.51 1.88 -11.88
C ALA A 57 10.67 1.41 -10.68
N GLY A 58 10.33 2.30 -9.75
CA GLY A 58 9.64 1.98 -8.51
C GLY A 58 10.56 1.34 -7.47
N LEU A 59 10.00 0.44 -6.67
CA LEU A 59 10.73 -0.26 -5.61
C LEU A 59 11.91 -1.05 -6.20
N THR A 60 13.11 -0.74 -5.76
CA THR A 60 14.35 -1.26 -6.36
C THR A 60 15.29 -1.76 -5.28
N PHE A 61 15.90 -2.92 -5.52
CA PHE A 61 16.92 -3.51 -4.68
C PHE A 61 18.27 -3.42 -5.40
N ASP A 62 19.22 -2.72 -4.81
CA ASP A 62 20.62 -2.74 -5.24
C ASP A 62 21.37 -3.80 -4.44
N TYR A 63 21.79 -4.87 -5.11
CA TYR A 63 22.49 -5.99 -4.49
C TYR A 63 23.94 -5.60 -4.16
N GLU A 64 24.36 -5.84 -2.92
CA GLU A 64 25.71 -5.53 -2.46
C GLU A 64 26.59 -6.79 -2.34
N GLY A 65 26.01 -7.92 -1.93
CA GLY A 65 26.75 -9.16 -1.76
C GLY A 65 26.05 -10.17 -0.88
N SER A 66 26.83 -11.14 -0.42
CA SER A 66 26.40 -12.14 0.54
C SER A 66 27.34 -12.22 1.77
N PHE A 67 26.82 -12.75 2.87
CA PHE A 67 27.60 -13.03 4.08
C PHE A 67 27.12 -14.29 4.80
N LYS A 68 27.98 -14.86 5.65
CA LYS A 68 27.60 -15.90 6.62
C LYS A 68 27.62 -15.34 8.04
N VAL A 69 26.90 -15.98 8.94
CA VAL A 69 26.92 -15.64 10.37
C VAL A 69 27.70 -16.73 11.11
N ASP A 70 28.72 -16.35 11.87
CA ASP A 70 29.48 -17.31 12.69
C ASP A 70 28.76 -17.63 14.02
N GLU A 71 29.31 -18.56 14.80
CA GLU A 71 28.75 -18.99 16.09
C GLU A 71 28.65 -17.84 17.13
N ARG A 72 29.40 -16.76 16.94
CA ARG A 72 29.39 -15.57 17.80
C ARG A 72 28.43 -14.50 17.29
N GLY A 73 27.76 -14.74 16.16
CA GLY A 73 26.86 -13.78 15.52
C GLY A 73 27.56 -12.72 14.67
N MET A 74 28.85 -12.89 14.36
CA MET A 74 29.60 -11.99 13.47
C MET A 74 29.20 -12.23 12.01
N PHE A 75 29.01 -11.15 11.26
CA PHE A 75 28.70 -11.19 9.84
C PHE A 75 30.02 -11.23 9.06
N LEU A 76 30.19 -12.31 8.29
CA LEU A 76 31.39 -12.63 7.52
C LEU A 76 31.09 -12.41 6.03
N PRO A 77 31.41 -11.23 5.46
CA PRO A 77 31.10 -10.93 4.06
C PRO A 77 31.94 -11.77 3.09
N ASN A 78 31.32 -12.18 1.99
CA ASN A 78 31.98 -12.90 0.91
C ASN A 78 32.80 -11.93 0.03
N LYS A 79 34.11 -11.87 0.24
CA LYS A 79 35.03 -10.91 -0.42
C LYS A 79 35.14 -11.06 -1.95
N ARG A 80 34.63 -12.16 -2.54
CA ARG A 80 34.76 -12.45 -3.98
C ARG A 80 33.61 -11.90 -4.85
N GLU A 81 32.57 -11.32 -4.25
CA GLU A 81 31.34 -10.89 -4.95
C GLU A 81 31.30 -9.41 -5.33
N LYS A 82 32.39 -8.65 -5.14
CA LYS A 82 32.50 -7.26 -5.63
C LYS A 82 32.58 -7.25 -7.17
N THR A 83 31.45 -7.44 -7.83
CA THR A 83 31.27 -7.35 -9.29
C THR A 83 30.01 -6.56 -9.57
N SER A 84 30.14 -5.51 -10.41
CA SER A 84 29.09 -4.70 -11.08
C SER A 84 27.73 -4.54 -10.38
N SER A 85 27.28 -3.30 -10.15
CA SER A 85 25.96 -3.00 -9.55
C SER A 85 24.82 -3.83 -10.18
N MET A 86 24.20 -4.71 -9.40
CA MET A 86 23.05 -5.50 -9.83
C MET A 86 21.79 -4.94 -9.20
N LYS A 87 20.98 -4.26 -10.01
CA LYS A 87 19.72 -3.63 -9.58
C LYS A 87 18.53 -4.46 -10.04
N TYR A 88 17.67 -4.79 -9.09
CA TYR A 88 16.47 -5.59 -9.33
C TYR A 88 15.23 -4.77 -9.01
N ARG A 89 14.29 -4.70 -9.96
CA ARG A 89 12.96 -4.16 -9.68
C ARG A 89 12.20 -5.15 -8.81
N LEU A 90 11.74 -4.68 -7.66
CA LEU A 90 10.92 -5.46 -6.74
C LEU A 90 9.43 -5.23 -7.03
N GLN A 91 8.65 -6.29 -6.83
CA GLN A 91 7.20 -6.20 -6.77
C GLN A 91 6.76 -6.27 -5.31
N PRO A 92 5.73 -5.53 -4.88
CA PRO A 92 5.10 -5.76 -3.60
C PRO A 92 4.63 -7.21 -3.51
N ASN A 93 5.14 -7.94 -2.52
CA ASN A 93 4.78 -9.32 -2.27
C ASN A 93 4.93 -9.65 -0.79
N ASN A 94 4.74 -10.92 -0.44
CA ASN A 94 4.84 -11.41 0.94
C ASN A 94 6.26 -11.91 1.31
N THR A 95 7.27 -11.66 0.47
CA THR A 95 8.66 -11.96 0.84
C THR A 95 9.07 -11.06 1.99
N LEU A 96 9.58 -11.68 3.05
CA LEU A 96 10.05 -10.98 4.25
C LEU A 96 11.58 -10.86 4.23
N VAL A 97 12.04 -9.69 4.59
CA VAL A 97 13.46 -9.36 4.79
C VAL A 97 13.67 -8.89 6.21
N ALA A 98 14.92 -8.97 6.67
CA ALA A 98 15.33 -8.34 7.92
C ALA A 98 16.07 -7.04 7.62
N PHE A 99 15.94 -6.06 8.50
CA PHE A 99 16.83 -4.89 8.47
C PHE A 99 18.18 -5.27 9.07
N ILE A 100 19.25 -4.87 8.40
CA ILE A 100 20.60 -5.05 8.94
C ILE A 100 20.77 -4.03 10.09
N PRO A 101 21.13 -4.47 11.31
CA PRO A 101 21.40 -3.56 12.41
C PRO A 101 22.60 -2.64 12.11
N GLU A 102 22.54 -1.36 12.48
CA GLU A 102 23.65 -0.43 12.25
C GLU A 102 24.98 -0.92 12.87
N SER A 103 24.92 -1.66 13.98
CA SER A 103 26.09 -2.28 14.63
C SER A 103 26.82 -3.30 13.75
N LYS A 104 26.19 -3.79 12.68
CA LYS A 104 26.75 -4.77 11.72
C LYS A 104 27.32 -4.12 10.47
N TYR A 105 27.17 -2.82 10.28
CA TYR A 105 27.62 -2.14 9.05
C TYR A 105 29.14 -2.19 8.87
N ALA A 106 29.91 -2.06 9.95
CA ALA A 106 31.37 -2.16 9.89
C ALA A 106 31.85 -3.57 9.52
N GLU A 107 31.15 -4.62 10.00
CA GLU A 107 31.44 -6.02 9.66
C GLU A 107 31.23 -6.29 8.17
N LEU A 108 30.17 -5.70 7.59
CA LEU A 108 29.83 -5.79 6.17
C LEU A 108 30.57 -4.77 5.28
N GLN A 109 31.31 -3.82 5.87
CA GLN A 109 32.00 -2.73 5.17
C GLN A 109 31.06 -1.84 4.33
N ILE A 110 29.84 -1.62 4.82
CA ILE A 110 28.83 -0.77 4.16
C ILE A 110 28.66 0.58 4.89
N PRO A 111 28.36 1.66 4.17
CA PRO A 111 28.04 2.95 4.79
C PRO A 111 26.62 2.93 5.38
N LYS A 112 26.33 3.92 6.23
CA LYS A 112 24.96 4.10 6.74
C LYS A 112 23.95 4.34 5.61
N GLU A 113 24.33 5.17 4.64
CA GLU A 113 23.58 5.43 3.42
C GLU A 113 24.55 5.31 2.23
N PRO A 114 24.16 4.64 1.12
CA PRO A 114 25.01 4.56 -0.06
C PRO A 114 25.23 5.93 -0.73
N ASP A 115 26.47 6.25 -1.11
CA ASP A 115 26.82 7.53 -1.76
C ASP A 115 26.05 7.79 -3.06
N TRP A 116 25.65 6.74 -3.78
CA TRP A 116 24.89 6.83 -5.02
C TRP A 116 23.41 7.18 -4.80
N LEU A 117 22.87 7.01 -3.58
CA LEU A 117 21.46 7.20 -3.26
C LEU A 117 21.02 8.65 -3.56
N LYS A 118 21.90 9.62 -3.33
CA LYS A 118 21.64 11.05 -3.61
C LYS A 118 21.18 11.33 -5.05
N ASN A 119 21.60 10.50 -6.01
CA ASN A 119 21.22 10.64 -7.41
C ASN A 119 19.72 10.30 -7.64
N TYR A 120 19.11 9.56 -6.71
CA TYR A 120 17.69 9.19 -6.71
C TYR A 120 16.83 10.05 -5.76
N LYS A 121 17.48 10.96 -5.01
CA LYS A 121 16.87 11.88 -4.04
C LYS A 121 16.61 13.27 -4.65
N THR A 122 16.42 13.34 -5.97
CA THR A 122 16.17 14.61 -6.65
C THR A 122 14.73 15.07 -6.44
N GLY A 123 14.54 16.39 -6.35
CA GLY A 123 13.21 17.00 -6.20
C GLY A 123 12.49 16.64 -4.91
N GLU A 124 13.19 16.16 -3.87
CA GLU A 124 12.58 15.86 -2.57
C GLU A 124 11.81 17.07 -2.03
N GLY A 125 10.60 16.80 -1.52
CA GLY A 125 9.69 17.84 -1.05
C GLY A 125 8.94 18.61 -2.14
N SER A 126 9.29 18.48 -3.43
CA SER A 126 8.46 19.06 -4.50
C SER A 126 7.09 18.37 -4.60
N VAL A 127 6.07 19.10 -5.07
CA VAL A 127 4.72 18.55 -5.24
C VAL A 127 4.70 17.34 -6.17
N GLU A 128 5.45 17.38 -7.29
CA GLU A 128 5.53 16.25 -8.22
C GLU A 128 6.12 15.00 -7.56
N ARG A 129 7.23 15.17 -6.82
CA ARG A 129 7.91 14.06 -6.16
C ARG A 129 7.09 13.45 -5.03
N LEU A 130 6.39 14.28 -4.25
CA LEU A 130 5.47 13.84 -3.20
C LEU A 130 4.25 13.12 -3.79
N TYR A 131 3.62 13.70 -4.82
CA TYR A 131 2.52 13.07 -5.55
C TYR A 131 2.93 11.70 -6.10
N ARG A 132 4.09 11.62 -6.75
CA ARG A 132 4.57 10.36 -7.35
C ARG A 132 4.76 9.26 -6.31
N TRP A 133 5.25 9.59 -5.12
CA TRP A 133 5.39 8.60 -4.03
C TRP A 133 4.05 8.18 -3.47
N GLY A 134 3.14 9.14 -3.27
CA GLY A 134 1.76 8.87 -2.92
C GLY A 134 1.08 7.89 -3.88
N PHE A 135 1.18 8.17 -5.18
CA PHE A 135 0.67 7.32 -6.25
C PHE A 135 1.26 5.90 -6.21
N MET A 136 2.59 5.77 -6.10
CA MET A 136 3.23 4.44 -6.02
C MET A 136 2.77 3.66 -4.79
N TYR A 137 2.73 4.29 -3.62
CA TYR A 137 2.30 3.64 -2.39
C TYR A 137 0.82 3.26 -2.40
N ASN A 138 -0.05 4.05 -3.03
CA ASN A 138 -1.43 3.67 -3.31
C ASN A 138 -1.49 2.41 -4.18
N GLY A 139 -0.70 2.38 -5.27
CA GLY A 139 -0.59 1.20 -6.15
C GLY A 139 -0.06 -0.05 -5.45
N TRP A 140 0.67 0.11 -4.34
CA TRP A 140 1.16 -0.99 -3.50
C TRP A 140 0.23 -1.31 -2.32
N ASN A 141 -0.95 -0.67 -2.25
CA ASN A 141 -1.93 -0.82 -1.19
C ASN A 141 -1.42 -0.39 0.21
N GLU A 142 -0.38 0.46 0.25
CA GLU A 142 0.18 1.07 1.45
C GLU A 142 -0.42 2.46 1.66
N CYS A 143 -1.75 2.50 1.78
CA CYS A 143 -2.55 3.71 1.67
C CYS A 143 -2.28 4.74 2.78
N GLU A 144 -1.86 4.29 3.98
CA GLU A 144 -1.48 5.20 5.07
C GLU A 144 -0.18 5.96 4.74
N LYS A 145 0.82 5.25 4.21
CA LYS A 145 2.07 5.87 3.76
C LYS A 145 1.82 6.78 2.56
N ALA A 146 0.97 6.35 1.62
CA ALA A 146 0.55 7.17 0.49
C ALA A 146 -0.10 8.48 0.94
N LEU A 147 -1.07 8.41 1.86
CA LEU A 147 -1.76 9.57 2.40
C LEU A 147 -0.78 10.59 2.99
N GLY A 148 0.22 10.13 3.75
CA GLY A 148 1.24 11.00 4.32
C GLY A 148 2.06 11.79 3.29
N TYR A 149 2.33 11.23 2.10
CA TYR A 149 2.96 11.97 1.00
C TYR A 149 1.98 12.91 0.30
N LEU A 150 0.77 12.44 0.04
CA LEU A 150 -0.25 13.20 -0.71
C LEU A 150 -0.76 14.41 0.08
N GLU A 151 -0.90 14.32 1.40
CA GLU A 151 -1.25 15.47 2.25
C GLU A 151 -0.15 16.54 2.24
N LYS A 152 1.12 16.14 2.18
CA LYS A 152 2.24 17.08 2.00
C LYS A 152 2.16 17.75 0.62
N ALA A 153 1.88 16.98 -0.44
CA ALA A 153 1.67 17.52 -1.77
C ALA A 153 0.51 18.54 -1.81
N GLN A 154 -0.61 18.22 -1.13
CA GLN A 154 -1.79 19.08 -1.05
C GLN A 154 -1.51 20.43 -0.39
N LYS A 155 -0.65 20.46 0.64
CA LYS A 155 -0.24 21.71 1.29
C LYS A 155 0.55 22.63 0.36
N ILE A 156 1.25 22.08 -0.63
CA ILE A 156 2.07 22.84 -1.57
C ILE A 156 1.24 23.31 -2.75
N ASN A 157 0.52 22.40 -3.41
CA ASN A 157 -0.36 22.72 -4.53
C ASN A 157 -1.58 21.78 -4.53
N PRO A 158 -2.73 22.22 -3.99
CA PRO A 158 -3.94 21.41 -3.92
C PRO A 158 -4.60 21.16 -5.28
N GLU A 159 -4.18 21.87 -6.33
CA GLU A 159 -4.69 21.74 -7.70
C GLU A 159 -3.75 20.95 -8.62
N TYR A 160 -2.72 20.31 -8.06
CA TYR A 160 -1.87 19.41 -8.82
C TYR A 160 -2.69 18.31 -9.49
N LYS A 161 -2.48 18.09 -10.79
CA LYS A 161 -3.28 17.16 -11.60
C LYS A 161 -3.23 15.75 -11.00
N GLY A 162 -4.40 15.12 -10.83
CA GLY A 162 -4.54 13.79 -10.26
C GLY A 162 -4.49 13.73 -8.72
N LEU A 163 -3.97 14.75 -8.03
CA LEU A 163 -3.73 14.71 -6.58
C LEU A 163 -5.00 14.42 -5.76
N ARG A 164 -6.12 15.07 -6.12
CA ARG A 164 -7.40 14.89 -5.41
C ARG A 164 -7.91 13.45 -5.51
N VAL A 165 -7.71 12.81 -6.66
CA VAL A 165 -8.17 11.43 -6.90
C VAL A 165 -7.30 10.45 -6.11
N GLU A 166 -5.98 10.65 -6.11
CA GLU A 166 -5.06 9.83 -5.32
C GLU A 166 -5.30 9.96 -3.81
N LEU A 167 -5.57 11.18 -3.32
CA LEU A 167 -5.98 11.40 -1.92
C LEU A 167 -7.27 10.64 -1.61
N ALA A 168 -8.26 10.73 -2.49
CA ALA A 168 -9.52 10.03 -2.32
C ALA A 168 -9.36 8.52 -2.32
N PHE A 169 -8.49 7.98 -3.17
CA PHE A 169 -8.16 6.56 -3.17
C PHE A 169 -7.57 6.15 -1.82
N SER A 170 -6.61 6.91 -1.27
CA SER A 170 -6.06 6.62 0.06
C SER A 170 -7.14 6.69 1.14
N TYR A 171 -8.03 7.69 1.09
CA TYR A 171 -9.17 7.79 2.01
C TYR A 171 -10.13 6.60 1.89
N ASN A 172 -10.50 6.19 0.66
CA ASN A 172 -11.34 5.03 0.40
C ASN A 172 -10.73 3.73 0.95
N CYS A 173 -9.45 3.50 0.69
CA CYS A 173 -8.69 2.36 1.18
C CYS A 173 -8.64 2.31 2.72
N LEU A 174 -8.51 3.47 3.36
CA LEU A 174 -8.53 3.64 4.82
C LEU A 174 -9.96 3.74 5.40
N LYS A 175 -11.00 3.49 4.59
CA LYS A 175 -12.42 3.56 4.96
C LYS A 175 -12.90 4.93 5.47
N GLN A 176 -12.17 5.99 5.14
CA GLN A 176 -12.53 7.38 5.41
C GLN A 176 -13.44 7.93 4.30
N TYR A 177 -14.56 7.26 4.06
CA TYR A 177 -15.40 7.47 2.86
C TYR A 177 -15.91 8.90 2.73
N GLN A 178 -16.35 9.54 3.82
CA GLN A 178 -16.81 10.93 3.76
C GLN A 178 -15.72 11.90 3.25
N LYS A 179 -14.46 11.74 3.70
CA LYS A 179 -13.35 12.58 3.21
C LYS A 179 -13.07 12.34 1.72
N ALA A 180 -13.20 11.10 1.26
CA ALA A 180 -13.10 10.76 -0.16
C ALA A 180 -14.22 11.45 -0.96
N VAL A 181 -15.47 11.40 -0.49
CA VAL A 181 -16.61 12.09 -1.11
C VAL A 181 -16.34 13.59 -1.21
N ASP A 182 -15.93 14.24 -0.12
CA ASP A 182 -15.73 15.68 -0.07
C ASP A 182 -14.69 16.16 -1.09
N ILE A 183 -13.54 15.45 -1.18
CA ILE A 183 -12.47 15.85 -2.09
C ILE A 183 -12.80 15.52 -3.55
N LEU A 184 -13.50 14.42 -3.81
CA LEU A 184 -13.90 14.01 -5.17
C LEU A 184 -15.01 14.89 -5.73
N LYS A 185 -15.94 15.37 -4.89
CA LYS A 185 -16.95 16.38 -5.31
C LYS A 185 -16.31 17.68 -5.80
N ILE A 186 -15.09 18.00 -5.35
CA ILE A 186 -14.31 19.11 -5.89
C ILE A 186 -13.65 18.70 -7.21
N ALA A 187 -13.07 17.50 -7.30
CA ALA A 187 -12.40 17.00 -8.50
C ALA A 187 -13.33 16.94 -9.72
N ILE A 188 -14.55 16.38 -9.57
CA ILE A 188 -15.51 16.24 -10.67
C ILE A 188 -16.05 17.58 -11.19
N LYS A 189 -15.91 18.69 -10.46
CA LYS A 189 -16.29 20.02 -10.99
C LYS A 189 -15.40 20.44 -12.16
N LYS A 190 -14.15 19.97 -12.18
CA LYS A 190 -13.17 20.28 -13.23
C LYS A 190 -13.26 19.29 -14.38
N GLU A 191 -13.31 18.01 -14.05
CA GLU A 191 -13.31 16.91 -15.01
C GLU A 191 -14.53 15.99 -14.76
N PRO A 192 -15.76 16.44 -15.12
CA PRO A 192 -17.00 15.77 -14.72
C PRO A 192 -17.20 14.38 -15.33
N LEU A 193 -16.49 14.07 -16.41
CA LEU A 193 -16.60 12.81 -17.14
C LEU A 193 -15.29 11.98 -17.07
N ASP A 194 -14.39 12.28 -16.13
CA ASP A 194 -13.24 11.40 -15.88
C ASP A 194 -13.72 10.09 -15.24
N ALA A 195 -13.50 8.97 -15.94
CA ALA A 195 -14.05 7.68 -15.54
C ALA A 195 -13.49 7.18 -14.21
N TYR A 196 -12.20 7.41 -13.96
CA TYR A 196 -11.53 6.96 -12.74
C TYR A 196 -11.98 7.77 -11.51
N THR A 197 -12.03 9.09 -11.61
CA THR A 197 -12.56 9.98 -10.57
C THR A 197 -14.00 9.62 -10.22
N ASN A 198 -14.84 9.41 -11.24
CA ASN A 198 -16.23 9.03 -11.03
C ASN A 198 -16.36 7.65 -10.37
N LYS A 199 -15.52 6.67 -10.76
CA LYS A 199 -15.46 5.36 -10.12
C LYS A 199 -15.13 5.47 -8.62
N GLU A 200 -14.10 6.22 -8.25
CA GLU A 200 -13.72 6.42 -6.85
C GLU A 200 -14.82 7.15 -6.06
N LEU A 201 -15.58 8.06 -6.68
CA LEU A 201 -16.69 8.77 -6.02
C LEU A 201 -17.91 7.88 -5.84
N ILE A 202 -18.28 7.11 -6.86
CA ILE A 202 -19.37 6.13 -6.76
C ILE A 202 -19.06 5.12 -5.67
N TYR A 203 -17.81 4.63 -5.61
CA TYR A 203 -17.37 3.75 -4.53
C TYR A 203 -17.49 4.42 -3.16
N ALA A 204 -16.99 5.65 -3.02
CA ALA A 204 -17.03 6.40 -1.76
C ALA A 204 -18.48 6.64 -1.29
N GLU A 205 -19.36 7.17 -2.15
CA GLU A 205 -20.77 7.41 -1.84
C GLU A 205 -21.49 6.10 -1.45
N THR A 206 -21.21 5.01 -2.19
CA THR A 206 -21.79 3.69 -1.91
C THR A 206 -21.41 3.19 -0.52
N LYS A 207 -20.11 3.25 -0.18
CA LYS A 207 -19.60 2.79 1.12
C LYS A 207 -19.99 3.72 2.26
N ASN A 208 -20.21 5.00 1.98
CA ASN A 208 -20.73 5.98 2.92
C ASN A 208 -22.26 5.86 3.14
N GLY A 209 -22.95 5.00 2.37
CA GLY A 209 -24.38 4.76 2.49
C GLY A 209 -25.27 5.71 1.69
N ASN A 210 -24.67 6.63 0.93
CA ASN A 210 -25.35 7.61 0.07
C ASN A 210 -25.76 6.98 -1.27
N LEU A 211 -26.55 5.91 -1.21
CA LEU A 211 -26.84 5.07 -2.38
C LEU A 211 -27.58 5.81 -3.49
N GLN A 212 -28.47 6.75 -3.14
CA GLN A 212 -29.18 7.54 -4.15
C GLN A 212 -28.22 8.45 -4.95
N ASP A 213 -27.24 9.06 -4.28
CA ASP A 213 -26.23 9.90 -4.92
C ASP A 213 -25.32 9.05 -5.81
N ALA A 214 -24.90 7.88 -5.30
CA ALA A 214 -24.10 6.91 -6.07
C ALA A 214 -24.84 6.46 -7.35
N GLU A 215 -26.12 6.10 -7.26
CA GLU A 215 -26.92 5.73 -8.43
C GLU A 215 -27.06 6.87 -9.43
N ASN A 216 -27.40 8.07 -8.96
CA ASN A 216 -27.56 9.23 -9.84
C ASN A 216 -26.27 9.54 -10.60
N LEU A 217 -25.13 9.47 -9.91
CA LEU A 217 -23.83 9.63 -10.54
C LEU A 217 -23.53 8.48 -11.52
N CYS A 218 -23.82 7.24 -11.14
CA CYS A 218 -23.63 6.06 -11.96
C CYS A 218 -24.45 6.14 -13.26
N ARG A 219 -25.72 6.55 -13.19
CA ARG A 219 -26.59 6.83 -14.35
C ARG A 219 -25.99 7.88 -15.28
N LYS A 220 -25.49 8.98 -14.72
CA LYS A 220 -24.81 10.03 -15.49
C LYS A 220 -23.58 9.47 -16.22
N VAL A 221 -22.73 8.72 -15.53
CA VAL A 221 -21.53 8.08 -16.12
C VAL A 221 -21.91 7.12 -17.24
N PHE A 222 -22.92 6.27 -17.02
CA PHE A 222 -23.41 5.33 -18.03
C PHE A 222 -23.85 6.03 -19.31
N LYS A 223 -24.52 7.17 -19.19
CA LYS A 223 -25.01 7.97 -20.31
C LYS A 223 -23.91 8.79 -20.99
N GLU A 224 -23.10 9.49 -20.22
CA GLU A 224 -22.28 10.61 -20.72
C GLU A 224 -20.78 10.31 -20.80
N CYS A 225 -20.24 9.46 -19.93
CA CYS A 225 -18.80 9.18 -19.88
C CYS A 225 -18.38 8.28 -21.05
N PRO A 226 -17.47 8.68 -21.96
CA PRO A 226 -17.07 7.86 -23.10
C PRO A 226 -16.34 6.57 -22.69
N ASP A 227 -15.48 6.67 -21.68
CA ASP A 227 -14.79 5.51 -21.12
C ASP A 227 -15.75 4.70 -20.24
N LYS A 228 -16.01 3.45 -20.66
CA LYS A 228 -16.93 2.51 -20.01
C LYS A 228 -16.21 1.47 -19.13
N THR A 229 -14.89 1.59 -18.95
CA THR A 229 -14.03 0.62 -18.26
C THR A 229 -14.59 0.20 -16.90
N TYR A 230 -15.10 1.16 -16.12
CA TYR A 230 -15.55 0.93 -14.75
C TYR A 230 -17.07 0.72 -14.60
N ASN A 231 -17.84 0.68 -15.69
CA ASN A 231 -19.30 0.65 -15.58
C ASN A 231 -19.83 -0.56 -14.81
N SER A 232 -19.28 -1.75 -15.11
CA SER A 232 -19.68 -2.97 -14.41
C SER A 232 -19.30 -2.95 -12.92
N GLU A 233 -18.14 -2.37 -12.59
CA GLU A 233 -17.69 -2.24 -11.19
C GLU A 233 -18.58 -1.24 -10.43
N ASN A 234 -18.90 -0.10 -11.04
CA ASN A 234 -19.79 0.91 -10.47
C ASN A 234 -21.20 0.33 -10.21
N ALA A 235 -21.77 -0.38 -11.19
CA ALA A 235 -23.04 -1.09 -11.04
C ALA A 235 -22.99 -2.11 -9.90
N TYR A 236 -21.93 -2.90 -9.86
CA TYR A 236 -21.75 -3.98 -8.89
C TYR A 236 -21.64 -3.45 -7.47
N ASN A 237 -20.88 -2.37 -7.25
CA ASN A 237 -20.70 -1.79 -5.91
C ASN A 237 -22.03 -1.38 -5.28
N ILE A 238 -22.89 -0.69 -6.04
CA ILE A 238 -24.23 -0.28 -5.57
C ILE A 238 -25.11 -1.51 -5.33
N LEU A 239 -25.11 -2.48 -6.24
CA LEU A 239 -25.87 -3.72 -6.10
C LEU A 239 -25.47 -4.49 -4.82
N GLN A 240 -24.17 -4.63 -4.59
CA GLN A 240 -23.62 -5.27 -3.39
C GLN A 240 -24.06 -4.53 -2.13
N ALA A 241 -24.11 -3.19 -2.14
CA ALA A 241 -24.55 -2.43 -0.98
C ALA A 241 -26.02 -2.70 -0.64
N TYR A 242 -26.92 -2.77 -1.63
CA TYR A 242 -28.31 -3.16 -1.39
C TYR A 242 -28.43 -4.58 -0.86
N TYR A 243 -27.65 -5.52 -1.42
CA TYR A 243 -27.59 -6.90 -0.93
C TYR A 243 -27.16 -6.97 0.54
N ILE A 244 -26.08 -6.28 0.94
CA ILE A 244 -25.61 -6.25 2.33
C ILE A 244 -26.68 -5.67 3.27
N LYS A 245 -27.43 -4.66 2.82
CA LYS A 245 -28.53 -4.05 3.57
C LYS A 245 -29.81 -4.89 3.56
N LYS A 246 -29.85 -6.01 2.81
CA LYS A 246 -31.05 -6.81 2.54
C LYS A 246 -32.21 -5.99 1.98
N ASP A 247 -31.91 -4.93 1.24
CA ASP A 247 -32.91 -4.08 0.58
C ASP A 247 -33.32 -4.71 -0.75
N ILE A 248 -34.20 -5.71 -0.66
CA ILE A 248 -34.63 -6.52 -1.81
C ILE A 248 -35.29 -5.65 -2.89
N LYS A 249 -36.04 -4.62 -2.49
CA LYS A 249 -36.74 -3.74 -3.42
C LYS A 249 -35.75 -2.98 -4.29
N ASN A 250 -34.82 -2.25 -3.67
CA ASN A 250 -33.86 -1.45 -4.43
C ASN A 250 -32.79 -2.33 -5.10
N PHE A 251 -32.43 -3.47 -4.52
CA PHE A 251 -31.59 -4.47 -5.17
C PHE A 251 -32.18 -4.90 -6.52
N ASN A 252 -33.45 -5.33 -6.54
CA ASN A 252 -34.10 -5.79 -7.76
C ASN A 252 -34.28 -4.66 -8.78
N SER A 253 -34.62 -3.45 -8.31
CA SER A 253 -34.75 -2.27 -9.17
C SER A 253 -33.41 -1.92 -9.84
N TRP A 254 -32.35 -1.81 -9.05
CA TRP A 254 -31.02 -1.48 -9.57
C TRP A 254 -30.45 -2.58 -10.46
N LEU A 255 -30.66 -3.86 -10.11
CA LEU A 255 -30.25 -4.98 -10.95
C LEU A 255 -30.91 -4.94 -12.32
N ALA A 256 -32.22 -4.64 -12.39
CA ALA A 256 -32.94 -4.52 -13.65
C ALA A 256 -32.39 -3.38 -14.52
N GLU A 257 -32.09 -2.23 -13.90
CA GLU A 257 -31.55 -1.05 -14.59
C GLU A 257 -30.12 -1.28 -15.10
N ALA A 258 -29.23 -1.83 -14.26
CA ALA A 258 -27.81 -1.99 -14.56
C ALA A 258 -27.46 -3.35 -15.19
N ASN A 259 -28.46 -4.17 -15.54
CA ASN A 259 -28.28 -5.55 -16.00
C ASN A 259 -27.32 -5.68 -17.18
N SER A 260 -27.41 -4.78 -18.17
CA SER A 260 -26.56 -4.81 -19.37
C SER A 260 -25.07 -4.62 -19.03
N TYR A 261 -24.76 -3.82 -18.00
CA TYR A 261 -23.39 -3.57 -17.55
C TYR A 261 -22.84 -4.71 -16.69
N LEU A 262 -23.70 -5.39 -15.92
CA LEU A 262 -23.31 -6.49 -15.04
C LEU A 262 -23.16 -7.81 -15.80
N MET A 263 -24.14 -8.17 -16.63
CA MET A 263 -24.22 -9.49 -17.26
C MET A 263 -23.22 -9.69 -18.40
N GLY A 264 -22.68 -8.60 -18.96
CA GLY A 264 -21.59 -8.66 -19.94
C GLY A 264 -20.21 -8.87 -19.32
N ASN A 265 -20.09 -8.77 -17.99
CA ASN A 265 -18.80 -8.81 -17.31
C ASN A 265 -18.56 -10.16 -16.60
N GLN A 266 -17.52 -10.87 -17.03
CA GLN A 266 -17.18 -12.21 -16.49
C GLN A 266 -16.89 -12.22 -14.98
N ARG A 267 -16.39 -11.10 -14.43
CA ARG A 267 -16.08 -10.99 -13.00
C ARG A 267 -17.33 -10.77 -12.15
N PHE A 268 -18.25 -9.89 -12.59
CA PHE A 268 -19.37 -9.44 -11.76
C PHE A 268 -20.68 -10.20 -11.99
N LYS A 269 -20.89 -10.77 -13.18
CA LYS A 269 -22.06 -11.60 -13.50
C LYS A 269 -22.32 -12.70 -12.45
N PRO A 270 -21.38 -13.62 -12.18
CA PRO A 270 -21.65 -14.73 -11.26
C PRO A 270 -21.96 -14.24 -9.83
N LEU A 271 -21.31 -13.15 -9.40
CA LEU A 271 -21.55 -12.55 -8.09
C LEU A 271 -22.96 -11.95 -8.00
N ALA A 272 -23.44 -11.27 -9.04
CA ALA A 272 -24.78 -10.70 -9.09
C ALA A 272 -25.88 -11.78 -9.10
N GLU A 273 -25.67 -12.87 -9.86
CA GLU A 273 -26.59 -14.02 -9.90
C GLU A 273 -26.67 -14.72 -8.54
N GLN A 274 -25.54 -14.88 -7.86
CA GLN A 274 -25.50 -15.45 -6.52
C GLN A 274 -26.26 -14.59 -5.51
N MET A 275 -26.00 -13.27 -5.47
CA MET A 275 -26.71 -12.35 -4.56
C MET A 275 -28.22 -12.39 -4.78
N LYS A 276 -28.68 -12.46 -6.04
CA LYS A 276 -30.10 -12.57 -6.37
C LYS A 276 -30.71 -13.86 -5.83
N LYS A 277 -30.03 -15.00 -6.00
CA LYS A 277 -30.51 -16.30 -5.52
C LYS A 277 -30.65 -16.34 -4.01
N GLU A 278 -29.68 -15.78 -3.29
CA GLU A 278 -29.67 -15.73 -1.82
C GLU A 278 -30.77 -14.83 -1.24
N LEU A 279 -31.15 -13.74 -1.93
CA LEU A 279 -32.26 -12.87 -1.50
C LEU A 279 -33.65 -13.44 -1.79
N GLN A 280 -33.75 -14.55 -2.54
CA GLN A 280 -34.99 -15.25 -2.86
C GLN A 280 -35.29 -16.42 -1.89
N GLN A 281 -34.34 -16.76 -1.01
CA GLN A 281 -34.46 -17.80 0.02
C GLN A 281 -34.92 -17.19 1.35
#